data_AF-A0A9W8BAH6-F1
#
_entry.id   AF-A0A9W8BAH6-F1
#
_cell.length_a   1.000
_cell.length_b   1.000
_cell.length_c   1.000
_cell.angle_alpha   90.00
_cell.angle_beta   90.00
_cell.angle_gamma   90.00
#
_symmetry.space_group_name_H-M   'P 1'
#
loop_
_entity.id
_entity.type
_entity.pdbx_description
1 polymer ?
#
loop_
_entity_poly.entity_id
_entity_poly.type
_entity_poly.pdbx_seq_one_letter_code
_entity_poly.pdbx_strand_id
1 'polypeptide(L)'
;YVAILDGYPDLVKIRSRYISHPIGVRASELGETMVAVRKPTPGVTDVKAATTQFVVHQTSTMNQRPYTCVSLQPKTGRKHQLRVHCAQVLGAPILCDSKYGSNPDARREIGKLRRQALHLTQLVFPTVNVYGHLTKGHIKVHAPLPFDLAHCMRQLFPQPTTVVQRLLQGS
;
A
#
# COMPACT_ATOMS: atom_id res chain seq x y z
N TYR A 1 4.27 -5.18 3.20
CA TYR A 1 3.62 -5.06 1.88
C TYR A 1 4.48 -4.24 0.97
N VAL A 2 4.39 -4.48 -0.34
CA VAL A 2 4.92 -3.62 -1.39
C VAL A 2 3.75 -3.12 -2.23
N ALA A 3 3.81 -1.86 -2.63
CA ALA A 3 2.83 -1.27 -3.53
C ALA A 3 3.48 -0.40 -4.61
N ILE A 4 2.75 -0.25 -5.72
CA ILE A 4 3.01 0.79 -6.72
C ILE A 4 1.89 1.81 -6.59
N LEU A 5 2.26 3.08 -6.43
CA LEU A 5 1.34 4.20 -6.38
C LEU A 5 1.25 4.86 -7.78
N ASP A 6 0.04 5.29 -8.12
CA ASP A 6 -0.29 6.11 -9.28
C ASP A 6 -0.21 7.58 -8.83
N GLY A 7 1.00 8.16 -8.87
CA GLY A 7 1.29 9.44 -8.22
C GLY A 7 2.65 9.52 -7.54
N TYR A 8 3.10 10.75 -7.30
CA TYR A 8 4.10 11.03 -6.27
C TYR A 8 3.40 11.27 -4.93
N PRO A 9 3.81 10.59 -3.84
CA PRO A 9 3.25 10.87 -2.53
C PRO A 9 3.58 12.30 -2.09
N ASP A 10 2.61 12.98 -1.50
CA ASP A 10 2.79 14.30 -0.88
C ASP A 10 3.57 14.18 0.43
N LEU A 11 4.89 14.11 0.29
CA LEU A 11 5.82 13.98 1.43
C LEU A 11 5.94 15.28 2.23
N VAL A 12 5.56 16.44 1.67
CA VAL A 12 5.58 17.72 2.39
C VAL A 12 4.56 17.71 3.52
N LYS A 13 3.38 17.11 3.28
CA LYS A 13 2.35 16.91 4.32
C LYS A 13 2.72 15.85 5.35
N ILE A 14 3.69 14.97 5.06
CA ILE A 14 4.06 13.84 5.90
C ILE A 14 5.54 13.93 6.28
N ARG A 15 5.83 14.68 7.35
CA ARG A 15 7.19 14.89 7.91
C ARG A 15 7.81 13.65 8.57
N SER A 16 7.15 12.50 8.51
CA SER A 16 7.53 11.27 9.21
C SER A 16 7.32 10.07 8.29
N ARG A 17 8.03 8.96 8.53
CA ARG A 17 7.76 7.68 7.83
C ARG A 17 6.45 7.02 8.25
N TYR A 18 5.63 7.70 9.05
CA TYR A 18 4.39 7.19 9.61
C TYR A 18 3.20 8.03 9.15
N ILE A 19 2.18 7.33 8.68
CA ILE A 19 0.85 7.85 8.40
C ILE A 19 -0.03 7.49 9.60
N SER A 20 -0.22 8.43 10.52
CA SER A 20 -1.11 8.30 11.68
C SER A 20 -2.39 9.09 11.41
N HIS A 21 -3.30 8.51 10.64
CA HIS A 21 -4.59 9.11 10.29
C HIS A 21 -5.71 8.10 10.58
N PRO A 22 -6.65 8.41 11.50
CA PRO A 22 -7.80 7.56 11.79
C PRO A 22 -8.60 7.23 10.54
N ILE A 23 -9.26 6.08 10.56
CA ILE A 23 -10.13 5.63 9.47
C ILE A 23 -11.52 5.38 10.05
N GLY A 24 -12.54 5.91 9.38
CA GLY A 24 -13.96 5.67 9.66
C GLY A 24 -14.70 5.09 8.47
N VAL A 25 -15.96 4.77 8.68
CA VAL A 25 -16.89 4.22 7.69
C VAL A 25 -17.83 5.31 7.22
N ARG A 26 -17.99 5.44 5.91
CA ARG A 26 -19.03 6.25 5.27
C ARG A 26 -19.99 5.32 4.53
N ALA A 27 -21.24 5.29 4.96
CA ALA A 27 -22.29 4.58 4.25
C ALA A 27 -22.79 5.39 3.03
N SER A 28 -23.16 4.69 1.97
CA SER A 28 -23.79 5.25 0.78
C SER A 28 -24.74 4.21 0.17
N GLU A 29 -25.54 4.59 -0.81
CA GLU A 29 -26.42 3.67 -1.56
C GLU A 29 -25.64 2.54 -2.24
N LEU A 30 -24.38 2.80 -2.62
CA LEU A 30 -23.45 1.83 -3.22
C LEU A 30 -22.69 0.99 -2.18
N GLY A 31 -23.04 1.12 -0.91
CA GLY A 31 -22.42 0.42 0.23
C GLY A 31 -21.40 1.26 1.01
N GLU A 32 -20.64 0.58 1.88
CA GLU A 32 -19.70 1.21 2.79
C GLU A 32 -18.34 1.53 2.15
N THR A 33 -17.82 2.71 2.43
CA THR A 33 -16.46 3.13 2.04
C THR A 33 -15.68 3.60 3.24
N MET A 34 -14.47 3.05 3.40
CA MET A 34 -13.52 3.50 4.40
C MET A 34 -12.93 4.86 3.99
N VAL A 35 -12.84 5.80 4.93
CA VAL A 35 -12.30 7.15 4.69
C VAL A 35 -11.32 7.54 5.78
N ALA A 36 -10.25 8.25 5.41
CA ALA A 36 -9.34 8.87 6.37
C ALA A 36 -10.01 10.09 7.00
N VAL A 37 -9.95 10.18 8.33
CA VAL A 37 -10.65 11.21 9.11
C VAL A 37 -9.62 12.09 9.81
N ARG A 38 -9.52 13.36 9.39
CA ARG A 38 -8.66 14.37 10.04
C ARG A 38 -9.39 15.17 11.12
N LYS A 39 -10.70 15.36 10.93
CA LYS A 39 -11.58 16.10 11.82
C LYS A 39 -12.94 15.39 11.86
N PRO A 40 -13.75 15.58 12.91
CA PRO A 40 -15.13 15.09 12.92
C PRO A 40 -15.83 15.47 11.62
N THR A 41 -16.33 14.47 10.90
CA THR A 41 -16.92 14.63 9.57
C THR A 41 -18.33 14.06 9.61
N PRO A 42 -19.39 14.85 9.32
CA PRO A 42 -20.75 14.35 9.26
C PRO A 42 -20.89 13.14 8.34
N GLY A 43 -21.70 12.16 8.76
CA GLY A 43 -21.92 10.92 8.00
C GLY A 43 -20.75 9.93 8.01
N VAL A 44 -19.72 10.16 8.82
CA VAL A 44 -18.63 9.20 9.05
C VAL A 44 -18.73 8.64 10.46
N THR A 45 -18.85 7.32 10.57
CA THR A 45 -19.00 6.58 11.82
C THR A 45 -17.81 5.61 12.03
N ASP A 46 -17.79 4.91 13.16
CA ASP A 46 -16.77 3.91 13.52
C ASP A 46 -15.31 4.40 13.31
N VAL A 47 -15.04 5.64 13.69
CA VAL A 47 -13.71 6.24 13.51
C VAL A 47 -12.74 5.61 14.50
N LYS A 48 -11.75 4.89 13.98
CA LYS A 48 -10.73 4.21 14.78
C LYS A 48 -9.33 4.63 14.36
N ALA A 49 -8.42 4.68 15.32
CA ALA A 49 -7.02 4.95 15.06
C ALA A 49 -6.45 3.95 14.03
N ALA A 50 -5.64 4.48 13.12
CA ALA A 50 -4.96 3.70 12.09
C ALA A 50 -3.57 4.29 11.82
N THR A 51 -2.56 3.43 11.85
CA THR A 51 -1.16 3.80 11.64
C THR A 51 -0.49 2.89 10.63
N THR A 52 0.12 3.48 9.61
CA THR A 52 0.91 2.78 8.59
C THR A 52 2.30 3.38 8.53
N GLN A 53 3.33 2.55 8.63
CA GLN A 53 4.69 2.97 8.29
C GLN A 53 4.94 2.76 6.80
N PHE A 54 5.63 3.69 6.13
CA PHE A 54 5.96 3.56 4.71
C PHE A 54 7.39 4.01 4.40
N VAL A 55 7.92 3.49 3.29
CA VAL A 55 9.21 3.90 2.72
C VAL A 55 9.06 3.99 1.21
N VAL A 56 9.49 5.11 0.63
CA VAL A 56 9.62 5.25 -0.83
C VAL A 56 10.93 4.60 -1.27
N HIS A 57 10.85 3.68 -2.23
CA HIS A 57 12.02 2.97 -2.76
C HIS A 57 12.48 3.55 -4.09
N GLN A 58 11.55 3.97 -4.93
CA GLN A 58 11.85 4.52 -6.24
C GLN A 58 10.65 5.29 -6.78
N THR A 59 10.92 6.39 -7.45
CA THR A 59 9.95 7.14 -8.26
C THR A 59 10.33 7.02 -9.73
N SER A 60 9.35 7.13 -10.61
CA SER A 60 9.56 7.21 -12.05
C SER A 60 8.44 8.01 -12.71
N THR A 61 8.65 8.34 -13.98
CA THR A 61 7.62 8.93 -14.85
C THR A 61 7.58 8.14 -16.13
N MET A 62 6.40 7.73 -16.56
CA MET A 62 6.16 7.07 -17.84
C MET A 62 4.95 7.73 -18.49
N ASN A 63 5.04 8.08 -19.78
CA ASN A 63 3.98 8.81 -20.50
C ASN A 63 3.47 10.05 -19.76
N GLN A 64 4.38 10.85 -19.17
CA GLN A 64 4.05 12.04 -18.37
C GLN A 64 3.26 11.74 -17.07
N ARG A 65 3.12 10.46 -16.68
CA ARG A 65 2.45 10.04 -15.44
C ARG A 65 3.46 9.57 -14.41
N PRO A 66 3.37 10.08 -13.16
CA PRO A 66 4.28 9.68 -12.09
C PRO A 66 3.88 8.35 -11.44
N TYR A 67 4.87 7.54 -11.10
CA TYR A 67 4.70 6.28 -10.37
C TYR A 67 5.69 6.19 -9.22
N THR A 68 5.28 5.52 -8.14
CA THR A 68 6.12 5.35 -6.95
C THR A 68 6.07 3.93 -6.42
N CYS A 69 7.22 3.26 -6.29
CA CYS A 69 7.35 2.02 -5.55
C CYS A 69 7.54 2.30 -4.06
N VAL A 70 6.69 1.71 -3.21
CA VAL A 70 6.73 1.88 -1.75
C VAL A 70 6.68 0.54 -1.02
N SER A 71 7.30 0.46 0.14
CA SER A 71 6.93 -0.55 1.16
C SER A 71 5.98 0.06 2.18
N LEU A 72 5.05 -0.77 2.64
CA LEU A 72 3.99 -0.41 3.58
C LEU A 72 3.95 -1.47 4.70
N GLN A 73 3.99 -1.00 5.94
CA GLN A 73 3.84 -1.83 7.13
C GLN A 73 2.68 -1.28 7.98
N PRO A 74 1.50 -1.92 7.95
CA PRO A 74 0.41 -1.54 8.83
C PRO A 74 0.79 -1.86 10.29
N LYS A 75 0.65 -0.88 11.19
CA LYS A 75 0.77 -1.07 12.65
C LYS A 75 -0.59 -1.33 13.30
N THR A 76 -1.64 -1.19 12.53
CA THR A 76 -3.04 -1.49 12.87
C THR A 76 -3.68 -2.23 11.69
N GLY A 77 -4.75 -3.00 11.92
CA GLY A 77 -5.38 -3.84 10.89
C GLY A 77 -6.73 -3.34 10.36
N ARG A 78 -6.91 -2.03 10.10
CA ARG A 78 -8.22 -1.53 9.63
C ARG A 78 -8.52 -1.99 8.19
N LYS A 79 -9.80 -2.22 7.89
CA LYS A 79 -10.26 -2.56 6.54
C LYS A 79 -9.77 -1.50 5.55
N HIS A 80 -9.14 -1.94 4.46
CA HIS A 80 -8.58 -1.09 3.40
C HIS A 80 -7.55 -0.05 3.85
N GLN A 81 -6.94 -0.19 5.05
CA GLN A 81 -6.09 0.85 5.64
C GLN A 81 -5.02 1.40 4.70
N LEU A 82 -4.23 0.51 4.09
CA LEU A 82 -3.14 0.90 3.19
C LEU A 82 -3.65 1.66 1.97
N ARG A 83 -4.77 1.22 1.41
CA ARG A 83 -5.40 1.80 0.22
C ARG A 83 -5.89 3.22 0.50
N VAL A 84 -6.60 3.40 1.61
CA VAL A 84 -7.11 4.70 2.08
C VAL A 84 -5.98 5.66 2.42
N HIS A 85 -4.96 5.19 3.16
CA HIS A 85 -3.79 5.99 3.51
C HIS A 85 -3.03 6.47 2.26
N CYS A 86 -2.83 5.60 1.27
CA CYS A 86 -2.18 5.99 0.01
C CYS A 86 -3.03 7.02 -0.76
N ALA A 87 -4.32 6.75 -0.97
CA ALA A 87 -5.18 7.62 -1.75
C ALA A 87 -5.44 8.98 -1.10
N GLN A 88 -5.85 9.00 0.18
CA GLN A 88 -6.41 10.20 0.82
C GLN A 88 -5.40 10.96 1.68
N VAL A 89 -4.32 10.30 2.12
CA VAL A 89 -3.30 10.93 2.98
C VAL A 89 -2.03 11.23 2.21
N LEU A 90 -1.50 10.25 1.47
CA LEU A 90 -0.35 10.48 0.56
C LEU A 90 -0.76 11.19 -0.74
N GLY A 91 -2.05 11.21 -1.10
CA GLY A 91 -2.50 11.80 -2.37
C GLY A 91 -2.06 11.00 -3.61
N ALA A 92 -1.60 9.76 -3.42
CA ALA A 92 -1.11 8.89 -4.48
C ALA A 92 -1.76 7.50 -4.29
N PRO A 93 -2.90 7.22 -4.93
CA PRO A 93 -3.63 5.96 -4.78
C PRO A 93 -2.78 4.77 -5.25
N ILE A 94 -3.09 3.58 -4.73
CA ILE A 94 -2.47 2.34 -5.23
C ILE A 94 -2.91 2.13 -6.67
N LEU A 95 -1.95 1.84 -7.55
CA LEU A 95 -2.21 1.58 -8.96
C LEU A 95 -3.22 0.42 -9.13
N CYS A 96 -4.15 0.58 -10.07
CA CYS A 96 -5.25 -0.35 -10.33
C CYS A 96 -6.24 -0.55 -9.15
N ASP A 97 -6.30 0.39 -8.20
CA ASP A 97 -7.37 0.46 -7.18
C ASP A 97 -8.60 1.23 -7.70
N SER A 98 -9.63 0.50 -8.11
CA SER A 98 -10.89 1.07 -8.64
C SER A 98 -11.71 1.82 -7.60
N LYS A 99 -11.52 1.55 -6.30
CA LYS A 99 -12.37 2.14 -5.25
C LYS A 99 -11.82 3.46 -4.74
N TYR A 100 -10.49 3.60 -4.68
CA TYR A 100 -9.84 4.75 -4.05
C TYR A 100 -9.08 5.65 -5.03
N GLY A 101 -9.37 5.54 -6.33
CA GLY A 101 -9.05 6.59 -7.29
C GLY A 101 -7.81 6.36 -8.15
N SER A 102 -7.37 5.12 -8.41
CA SER A 102 -6.40 4.92 -9.49
C SER A 102 -7.02 5.36 -10.82
N ASN A 103 -6.30 6.12 -11.64
CA ASN A 103 -6.78 6.55 -12.94
C ASN A 103 -7.18 5.32 -13.79
N PRO A 104 -8.42 5.21 -14.29
CA PRO A 104 -8.84 4.09 -15.14
C PRO A 104 -7.95 3.88 -16.36
N ASP A 105 -7.41 4.97 -16.93
CA ASP A 105 -6.52 4.93 -18.08
C ASP A 105 -5.11 4.44 -17.72
N ALA A 106 -4.67 4.62 -16.46
CA ALA A 106 -3.39 4.06 -16.01
C ALA A 106 -3.37 2.52 -16.11
N ARG A 107 -4.55 1.88 -16.11
CA ARG A 107 -4.68 0.42 -16.33
C ARG A 107 -4.38 0.00 -17.77
N ARG A 108 -4.64 0.88 -18.75
CA ARG A 108 -4.45 0.60 -20.18
C ARG A 108 -2.97 0.69 -20.56
N GLU A 109 -2.24 1.57 -19.89
CA GLU A 109 -0.84 1.86 -20.21
C GLU A 109 0.15 0.89 -19.55
N ILE A 110 -0.27 0.14 -18.51
CA ILE A 110 0.65 -0.64 -17.65
C ILE A 110 0.32 -2.14 -17.74
N GLY A 111 0.74 -2.75 -18.84
CA GLY A 111 0.86 -4.20 -19.02
C GLY A 111 -0.38 -5.04 -18.64
N LYS A 112 -0.12 -6.21 -18.04
CA LYS A 112 -1.12 -7.24 -17.69
C LYS A 112 -1.73 -7.08 -16.29
N LEU A 113 -1.38 -6.02 -15.54
CA LEU A 113 -1.85 -5.88 -14.16
C LEU A 113 -3.34 -5.46 -14.14
N ARG A 114 -4.22 -6.34 -13.62
CA ARG A 114 -5.68 -6.12 -13.58
C ARG A 114 -6.26 -6.03 -12.16
N ARG A 115 -5.40 -6.08 -11.15
CA ARG A 115 -5.72 -5.98 -9.71
C ARG A 115 -4.92 -4.86 -9.06
N GLN A 116 -5.24 -4.51 -7.82
CA GLN A 116 -4.44 -3.52 -7.08
C GLN A 116 -2.97 -3.93 -7.06
N ALA A 117 -2.08 -2.99 -7.34
CA ALA A 117 -0.64 -3.14 -7.25
C ALA A 117 -0.20 -3.16 -5.77
N LEU A 118 -0.75 -4.08 -4.98
CA LEU A 118 -0.50 -4.27 -3.56
C LEU A 118 -0.24 -5.76 -3.34
N HIS A 119 0.90 -6.07 -2.72
CA HIS A 119 1.30 -7.45 -2.45
C HIS A 119 1.91 -7.58 -1.07
N LEU A 120 1.56 -8.66 -0.37
CA LEU A 120 2.15 -9.00 0.92
C LEU A 120 3.40 -9.85 0.66
N THR A 121 4.57 -9.24 0.75
CA THR A 121 5.85 -9.93 0.48
C THR A 121 6.38 -10.73 1.67
N GLN A 122 6.04 -10.33 2.90
CA GLN A 122 6.58 -10.94 4.11
C GLN A 122 5.58 -10.83 5.26
N LEU A 123 5.45 -11.92 6.01
CA LEU A 123 4.80 -11.98 7.32
C LEU A 123 5.80 -12.46 8.36
N VAL A 124 5.69 -11.92 9.57
CA VAL A 124 6.51 -12.33 10.72
C VAL A 124 5.55 -12.60 11.87
N PHE A 125 5.64 -13.81 12.42
CA PHE A 125 4.86 -14.25 13.57
C PHE A 125 5.82 -14.59 14.72
N PRO A 126 5.44 -14.33 15.98
CA PRO A 126 6.18 -14.90 17.09
C PRO A 126 6.05 -16.42 17.10
N THR A 127 7.09 -17.14 17.52
CA THR A 127 6.99 -18.58 17.74
C THR A 127 6.26 -18.87 19.05
N VAL A 128 5.53 -19.97 19.08
CA VAL A 128 4.88 -20.51 20.29
C VAL A 128 5.44 -21.88 20.62
N ASN A 129 5.51 -22.22 21.90
CA ASN A 129 5.85 -23.59 22.33
C ASN A 129 4.62 -24.52 22.26
N VAL A 130 4.80 -25.79 22.63
CA VAL A 130 3.73 -26.82 22.63
C VAL A 130 2.56 -26.50 23.56
N TYR A 131 2.75 -25.59 24.52
CA TYR A 131 1.72 -25.13 25.46
C TYR A 131 1.05 -23.82 25.01
N GLY A 132 1.41 -23.29 23.84
CA GLY A 132 0.87 -22.02 23.32
C GLY A 132 1.52 -20.76 23.88
N HIS A 133 2.60 -20.85 24.66
CA HIS A 133 3.30 -19.68 25.19
C HIS A 133 4.26 -19.09 24.15
N LEU A 134 4.28 -17.75 24.07
CA LEU A 134 5.24 -17.02 23.23
C LEU A 134 6.67 -17.36 23.63
N THR A 135 7.53 -17.54 22.63
CA THR A 135 8.96 -17.73 22.83
C THR A 135 9.76 -16.60 22.15
N LYS A 136 11.08 -16.58 22.34
CA LYS A 136 11.97 -15.53 21.80
C LYS A 136 12.13 -15.59 20.26
N GLY A 137 11.69 -16.66 19.62
CA GLY A 137 11.84 -16.88 18.18
C GLY A 137 10.75 -16.21 17.34
N HIS A 138 10.96 -16.22 16.03
CA HIS A 138 10.01 -15.70 15.05
C HIS A 138 9.96 -16.62 13.84
N ILE A 139 8.76 -16.84 13.30
CA ILE A 139 8.55 -17.48 12.01
C ILE A 139 8.40 -16.38 10.98
N LYS A 140 9.23 -16.42 9.94
CA LYS A 140 9.13 -15.51 8.81
C LYS A 140 8.66 -16.29 7.59
N VAL A 141 7.58 -15.80 6.97
CA VAL A 141 7.02 -16.36 5.75
C VAL A 141 7.17 -15.33 4.65
N HIS A 142 7.69 -15.75 3.49
CA HIS A 142 7.88 -14.91 2.32
C HIS A 142 6.91 -15.31 1.21
N ALA A 143 6.41 -14.32 0.48
CA ALA A 143 5.66 -14.53 -0.75
C ALA A 143 6.32 -13.69 -1.85
N PRO A 144 7.04 -14.31 -2.80
CA PRO A 144 7.67 -13.62 -3.92
C PRO A 144 6.68 -12.75 -4.70
N LEU A 145 7.18 -11.75 -5.43
CA LEU A 145 6.31 -10.94 -6.28
C LEU A 145 5.68 -11.84 -7.36
N PRO A 146 4.34 -11.79 -7.52
CA PRO A 146 3.70 -12.48 -8.62
C PRO A 146 4.10 -11.86 -9.96
N PHE A 147 4.02 -12.67 -11.01
CA PHE A 147 4.49 -12.31 -12.36
C PHE A 147 3.90 -10.99 -12.86
N ASP A 148 2.61 -10.76 -12.64
CA ASP A 148 1.91 -9.56 -13.10
C ASP A 148 2.49 -8.27 -12.51
N LEU A 149 2.75 -8.28 -11.20
CA LEU A 149 3.31 -7.15 -10.47
C LEU A 149 4.80 -6.98 -10.78
N ALA A 150 5.57 -8.06 -10.88
CA ALA A 150 6.97 -8.00 -11.25
C ALA A 150 7.15 -7.44 -12.68
N HIS A 151 6.31 -7.87 -13.62
CA HIS A 151 6.31 -7.34 -14.99
C HIS A 151 5.99 -5.84 -15.03
N CYS A 152 4.94 -5.43 -14.31
CA CYS A 152 4.58 -4.02 -14.14
C CYS A 152 5.73 -3.21 -13.55
N MET A 153 6.38 -3.70 -12.48
CA MET A 153 7.53 -3.03 -11.87
C MET A 153 8.70 -2.86 -12.83
N ARG A 154 9.02 -3.86 -13.65
CA ARG A 154 10.12 -3.75 -14.65
C ARG A 154 9.84 -2.69 -15.71
N GLN A 155 8.57 -2.54 -16.13
CA GLN A 155 8.17 -1.52 -17.09
C GLN A 155 8.26 -0.12 -16.50
N LEU A 156 7.74 0.06 -15.28
CA LEU A 156 7.69 1.37 -14.62
C LEU A 156 9.05 1.82 -14.07
N PHE A 157 9.94 0.88 -13.73
CA PHE A 157 11.23 1.14 -13.11
C PHE A 157 12.36 0.43 -13.88
N PRO A 158 12.67 0.86 -15.12
CA PRO A 158 13.62 0.16 -16.00
C PRO A 158 15.06 0.17 -15.48
N GLN A 159 15.40 1.15 -14.64
CA GLN A 159 16.66 1.21 -13.89
C GLN A 159 16.36 1.02 -12.39
N PRO A 160 16.14 -0.22 -11.92
CA PRO A 160 15.68 -0.45 -10.56
C PRO A 160 16.78 -0.11 -9.55
N THR A 161 16.40 0.56 -8.45
CA THR A 161 17.29 0.66 -7.29
C THR A 161 17.59 -0.73 -6.73
N THR A 162 18.65 -0.87 -5.93
CA THR A 162 19.02 -2.16 -5.31
C THR A 162 17.85 -2.78 -4.53
N VAL A 163 17.00 -1.97 -3.89
CA VAL A 163 15.83 -2.49 -3.16
C VAL A 163 14.77 -3.04 -4.12
N VAL A 164 14.45 -2.31 -5.19
CA VAL A 164 13.50 -2.75 -6.22
C VAL A 164 14.01 -4.01 -6.92
N GLN A 165 15.32 -4.10 -7.18
CA GLN A 165 15.96 -5.27 -7.77
C GLN A 165 15.82 -6.52 -6.90
N ARG A 166 16.04 -6.42 -5.58
CA ARG A 166 15.83 -7.54 -4.65
C ARG A 166 14.37 -8.01 -4.63
N LEU A 167 13.43 -7.07 -4.61
CA LEU A 167 12.00 -7.41 -4.67
C LEU A 167 11.66 -8.21 -5.93
N LEU A 168 12.24 -7.85 -7.07
CA LEU A 168 12.07 -8.56 -8.35
C LEU A 168 12.72 -9.95 -8.39
N GLN A 169 13.75 -10.18 -7.55
CA GLN A 169 14.48 -11.46 -7.45
C GLN A 169 13.89 -12.40 -6.39
N GLY A 170 12.93 -11.94 -5.57
CA GLY A 170 12.20 -12.78 -4.62
C GLY A 170 12.97 -13.13 -3.33
N SER A 171 13.93 -12.30 -2.92
CA SER A 171 14.82 -12.52 -1.76
C SER A 171 14.57 -11.54 -0.61
#